data_AF-A0D4I5-F1
#
_entry.id   AF-A0D4I5-F1
#
_cell.length_a   1.000
_cell.length_b   1.000
_cell.length_c   1.000
_cell.angle_alpha   90.00
_cell.angle_beta   90.00
_cell.angle_gamma   90.00
#
_symmetry.space_group_name_H-M   'P 1'
#
loop_
_entity.id
_entity.type
_entity.pdbx_description
1 polymer ?
#
loop_
_entity_poly.entity_id
_entity_poly.type
_entity_poly.pdbx_seq_one_letter_code
_entity_poly.pdbx_strand_id
1 'polypeptide(L)'
;MQEVTCFSYERDGMIIVLTSIANDWWVIQQTYQMAQKQIQHQMPINLIHQETNKYLCVDEKNLAKSKNGHQVTAMQSSMQQSFNISTIDNQQLIVGKPFFVLYQPMNKYLCQGPSLSEMQSTQYEVILTSKLTTSCLWIVEKVFK
;
A
#
# COMPACT_ATOMS: atom_id res chain seq x y z
N MET A 1 -1.94 11.02 -13.09
CA MET A 1 -1.29 9.90 -12.36
C MET A 1 -0.54 10.52 -11.18
N GLN A 2 -0.73 10.01 -9.95
CA GLN A 2 -0.02 10.49 -8.76
C GLN A 2 0.93 9.38 -8.26
N GLU A 3 2.15 9.74 -7.84
CA GLU A 3 3.12 8.78 -7.33
C GLU A 3 2.71 8.25 -5.94
N VAL A 4 3.09 7.02 -5.63
CA VAL A 4 2.94 6.40 -4.31
C VAL A 4 4.32 6.01 -3.80
N THR A 5 4.62 6.42 -2.58
CA THR A 5 5.95 6.35 -1.99
C THR A 5 5.88 5.91 -0.52
N CYS A 6 7.00 5.41 0.01
CA CYS A 6 7.18 5.20 1.44
C CYS A 6 7.93 6.40 2.02
N PHE A 7 7.30 7.08 2.98
CA PHE A 7 7.91 8.16 3.74
C PHE A 7 8.36 7.64 5.12
N SER A 8 9.61 7.89 5.48
CA SER A 8 10.17 7.52 6.79
C SER A 8 10.76 8.76 7.47
N TYR A 9 10.22 9.15 8.62
CA TYR A 9 10.86 10.08 9.56
C TYR A 9 10.75 9.54 10.98
N GLU A 10 11.73 9.85 11.81
CA GLU A 10 11.69 9.58 13.25
C GLU A 10 10.49 10.31 13.87
N ARG A 11 9.55 9.54 14.45
CA ARG A 11 8.30 10.08 15.03
C ARG A 11 8.49 10.69 16.42
N ASP A 12 9.68 10.62 16.98
CA ASP A 12 10.02 11.18 18.28
C ASP A 12 10.65 12.58 18.13
N GLY A 13 9.82 13.62 18.22
CA GLY A 13 10.25 14.91 18.79
C GLY A 13 10.46 16.12 17.87
N MET A 14 10.10 16.09 16.58
CA MET A 14 10.09 17.30 15.76
C MET A 14 8.69 17.66 15.25
N ILE A 15 8.39 18.96 15.23
CA ILE A 15 7.21 19.55 14.57
C ILE A 15 7.34 19.24 13.09
N ILE A 16 6.86 18.07 12.71
CA ILE A 16 6.62 17.71 11.32
C ILE A 16 5.45 18.58 10.90
N VAL A 17 5.66 19.38 9.85
CA VAL A 17 4.62 20.17 9.19
C VAL A 17 3.40 19.25 9.02
N LEU A 18 2.28 19.62 9.64
CA LEU A 18 1.05 18.81 9.80
C LEU A 18 0.53 18.17 8.50
N THR A 19 1.02 18.64 7.34
CA THR A 19 0.71 18.13 6.01
C THR A 19 1.27 16.74 5.72
N SER A 20 2.38 16.28 6.31
CA SER A 20 2.92 14.96 5.95
C SER A 20 2.21 13.81 6.66
N ILE A 21 1.82 13.98 7.94
CA ILE A 21 1.11 12.95 8.70
C ILE A 21 -0.26 12.65 8.08
N ALA A 22 -0.90 13.63 7.44
CA ALA A 22 -2.19 13.46 6.77
C ALA A 22 -2.11 12.53 5.54
N ASN A 23 -0.95 12.50 4.86
CA ASN A 23 -0.78 11.72 3.62
C ASN A 23 -0.37 10.25 3.85
N ASP A 24 -0.17 9.83 5.11
CA ASP A 24 0.15 8.45 5.43
C ASP A 24 -1.10 7.55 5.55
N TRP A 25 -2.30 8.14 5.52
CA TRP A 25 -3.55 7.44 5.82
C TRP A 25 -4.20 6.83 4.57
N TRP A 26 -4.51 5.54 4.68
CA TRP A 26 -5.20 4.76 3.66
C TRP A 26 -6.41 4.05 4.27
N VAL A 27 -7.52 4.08 3.55
CA VAL A 27 -8.74 3.33 3.86
C VAL A 27 -8.67 1.98 3.18
N ILE A 28 -8.82 0.91 3.98
CA ILE A 28 -9.01 -0.45 3.48
C ILE A 28 -10.50 -0.65 3.23
N GLN A 29 -10.92 -0.63 1.97
CA GLN A 29 -12.30 -0.86 1.57
C GLN A 29 -12.47 -2.28 1.05
N GLN A 30 -13.40 -3.06 1.63
CA GLN A 30 -13.75 -4.38 1.13
C GLN A 30 -14.53 -4.26 -0.18
N THR A 31 -14.25 -5.15 -1.14
CA THR A 31 -14.87 -5.04 -2.47
C THR A 31 -16.21 -5.78 -2.61
N TYR A 32 -16.60 -6.61 -1.65
CA TYR A 32 -17.86 -7.38 -1.68
C TYR A 32 -18.98 -6.74 -0.85
N GLN A 33 -20.23 -7.01 -1.26
CA GLN A 33 -21.47 -6.52 -0.61
C GLN A 33 -21.67 -6.99 0.84
N MET A 34 -20.90 -7.96 1.31
CA MET A 34 -20.86 -8.33 2.72
C MET A 34 -19.67 -7.64 3.38
N ALA A 35 -19.81 -6.34 3.63
CA ALA A 35 -18.87 -5.59 4.46
C ALA A 35 -18.81 -6.27 5.84
N GLN A 36 -17.81 -7.12 6.04
CA GLN A 36 -17.55 -7.72 7.33
C GLN A 36 -16.94 -6.67 8.24
N LYS A 37 -17.19 -6.77 9.54
CA LYS A 37 -16.57 -5.88 10.52
C LYS A 37 -15.04 -6.00 10.56
N GLN A 38 -14.49 -7.12 10.06
CA GLN A 38 -13.07 -7.47 10.13
C GLN A 38 -12.57 -7.94 8.76
N ILE A 39 -11.32 -7.60 8.44
CA ILE A 39 -10.64 -8.03 7.22
C ILE A 39 -10.04 -9.42 7.43
N GLN A 40 -10.41 -10.39 6.60
CA GLN A 40 -9.92 -11.78 6.68
C GLN A 40 -8.73 -12.04 5.76
N HIS A 41 -8.05 -13.17 5.97
CA HIS A 41 -7.00 -13.67 5.07
C HIS A 41 -7.54 -13.85 3.63
N GLN A 42 -6.76 -13.43 2.64
CA GLN A 42 -7.10 -13.41 1.20
C GLN A 42 -8.35 -12.62 0.84
N MET A 43 -8.82 -11.74 1.73
CA MET A 43 -9.98 -10.90 1.42
C MET A 43 -9.60 -9.84 0.37
N PRO A 44 -10.39 -9.71 -0.72
CA PRO A 44 -10.17 -8.67 -1.71
C PRO A 44 -10.53 -7.28 -1.18
N ILE A 45 -9.64 -6.33 -1.43
CA ILE A 45 -9.72 -4.96 -0.93
C ILE A 45 -9.32 -3.95 -2.01
N ASN A 46 -9.82 -2.73 -1.84
CA ASN A 46 -9.26 -1.52 -2.39
C ASN A 46 -8.49 -0.79 -1.29
N LEU A 47 -7.39 -0.15 -1.67
CA LEU A 47 -6.68 0.80 -0.83
C LEU A 47 -6.94 2.20 -1.38
N ILE A 48 -7.54 3.07 -0.56
CA ILE A 48 -7.93 4.43 -0.96
C ILE A 48 -7.13 5.42 -0.12
N HIS A 49 -6.37 6.29 -0.76
CA HIS A 49 -5.63 7.34 -0.09
C HIS A 49 -6.61 8.37 0.47
N GLN A 50 -6.58 8.58 1.80
CA GLN A 50 -7.60 9.35 2.50
C GLN A 50 -7.66 10.81 2.06
N GLU A 51 -6.50 11.45 1.89
CA GLU A 51 -6.43 12.88 1.56
C GLU A 51 -6.88 13.16 0.11
N THR A 52 -6.52 12.29 -0.84
CA THR A 52 -6.79 12.55 -2.27
C THR A 52 -7.98 11.78 -2.83
N ASN A 53 -8.57 10.87 -2.04
CA ASN A 53 -9.61 9.94 -2.47
C ASN A 53 -9.24 9.13 -3.72
N LYS A 54 -7.95 8.90 -3.95
CA LYS A 54 -7.45 8.12 -5.08
C LYS A 54 -7.18 6.68 -4.65
N TYR A 55 -7.40 5.75 -5.55
CA TYR A 55 -7.16 4.33 -5.35
C TYR A 55 -5.70 4.01 -5.63
N LEU A 56 -5.14 3.08 -4.85
CA LEU A 56 -3.90 2.42 -5.19
C LEU A 56 -4.10 1.62 -6.47
N CYS A 57 -3.29 1.88 -7.48
CA CYS A 57 -3.35 1.29 -8.81
C CYS A 57 -1.95 0.83 -9.23
N VAL A 58 -1.93 -0.05 -10.22
CA VAL A 58 -0.69 -0.63 -10.76
C VAL A 58 -0.61 -0.29 -12.24
N ASP A 59 0.56 0.16 -12.69
CA ASP A 59 0.86 0.17 -14.12
C ASP A 59 1.38 -1.22 -14.52
N GLU A 60 0.50 -2.03 -15.11
CA GLU A 60 0.84 -3.41 -15.52
C GLU A 60 1.79 -3.47 -16.72
N LYS A 61 1.95 -2.36 -17.46
CA LYS A 61 2.76 -2.31 -18.68
C LYS A 61 4.15 -1.76 -18.42
N ASN A 62 4.27 -0.84 -17.46
CA ASN A 62 5.52 -0.15 -17.19
C ASN A 62 6.19 -0.62 -15.90
N LEU A 63 7.50 -0.84 -15.97
CA LEU A 63 8.33 -1.06 -14.80
C LEU A 63 8.53 0.27 -14.06
N ALA A 64 8.69 0.19 -12.74
CA ALA A 64 9.19 1.29 -11.93
C ALA A 64 10.60 1.67 -12.37
N LYS A 65 11.05 2.88 -12.00
CA LYS A 65 12.36 3.41 -12.41
C LYS A 65 13.51 2.47 -12.07
N SER A 66 13.49 1.88 -10.87
CA SER A 66 14.54 0.96 -10.45
C SER A 66 14.60 -0.33 -11.26
N LYS A 67 13.58 -0.59 -12.10
CA LYS A 67 13.37 -1.80 -12.88
C LYS A 67 13.26 -3.08 -12.03
N ASN A 68 13.09 -2.94 -10.72
CA ASN A 68 12.95 -4.06 -9.79
C ASN A 68 11.50 -4.53 -9.60
N GLY A 69 10.53 -3.84 -10.22
CA GLY A 69 9.11 -4.13 -10.09
C GLY A 69 8.25 -3.25 -11.00
N HIS A 70 6.93 -3.41 -10.88
CA HIS A 70 5.96 -2.59 -11.61
C HIS A 70 5.63 -1.34 -10.81
N GLN A 71 5.37 -0.24 -11.51
CA GLN A 71 5.09 1.03 -10.87
C GLN A 71 3.72 0.98 -10.18
N VAL A 72 3.68 1.50 -8.96
CA VAL A 72 2.45 1.69 -8.19
C VAL A 72 2.11 3.18 -8.18
N THR A 73 0.85 3.51 -8.42
CA THR A 73 0.37 4.88 -8.56
C THR A 73 -0.96 5.06 -7.84
N ALA A 74 -1.34 6.31 -7.59
CA ALA A 74 -2.66 6.68 -7.10
C ALA A 74 -3.46 7.34 -8.22
N MET A 75 -4.64 6.81 -8.52
CA MET A 75 -5.52 7.33 -9.58
C MET A 75 -6.97 7.39 -9.12
N GLN A 76 -7.75 8.30 -9.73
CA GLN A 76 -9.20 8.22 -9.63
C GLN A 76 -9.62 6.97 -10.42
N SER A 77 -10.00 5.91 -9.72
CA SER A 77 -10.40 4.65 -10.36
C SER A 77 -11.91 4.54 -10.36
N SER A 78 -12.49 4.23 -11.51
CA SER A 78 -13.87 3.75 -11.64
C SER A 78 -13.97 2.22 -11.53
N MET A 79 -12.83 1.51 -11.54
CA MET A 79 -12.75 0.05 -11.50
C MET A 79 -12.20 -0.45 -10.18
N GLN A 80 -12.78 -1.54 -9.70
CA GLN A 80 -12.35 -2.29 -8.54
C GLN A 80 -10.92 -2.81 -8.75
N GLN A 81 -10.04 -2.54 -7.79
CA GLN A 81 -8.68 -3.07 -7.79
C GLN A 81 -8.69 -4.42 -7.08
N SER A 82 -7.84 -5.35 -7.53
CA SER A 82 -7.84 -6.74 -7.07
C SER A 82 -6.66 -7.02 -6.14
N PHE A 83 -6.54 -6.24 -5.07
CA PHE A 83 -5.56 -6.50 -4.02
C PHE A 83 -6.16 -7.43 -2.97
N ASN A 84 -5.36 -8.37 -2.47
CA ASN A 84 -5.72 -9.23 -1.34
C ASN A 84 -4.76 -8.99 -0.18
N ILE A 85 -5.29 -8.99 1.03
CA ILE A 85 -4.47 -9.03 2.24
C ILE A 85 -4.17 -10.50 2.57
N SER A 86 -2.89 -10.85 2.64
CA SER A 86 -2.41 -12.16 3.05
C SER A 86 -1.76 -12.05 4.42
N THR A 87 -2.49 -12.43 5.46
CA THR A 87 -2.01 -12.47 6.85
C THR A 87 -1.15 -13.71 7.12
N ILE A 88 -0.30 -13.62 8.15
CA ILE A 88 0.43 -14.79 8.67
C ILE A 88 -0.55 -15.70 9.43
N ASP A 89 -0.34 -17.02 9.35
CA ASP A 89 -1.15 -18.06 10.00
C ASP A 89 -2.64 -18.08 9.62
N ASN A 90 -3.00 -17.48 8.47
CA ASN A 90 -4.38 -17.41 7.96
C ASN A 90 -5.39 -16.75 8.92
N GLN A 91 -4.91 -15.83 9.76
CA GLN A 91 -5.75 -15.11 10.73
C GLN A 91 -6.41 -13.87 10.10
N GLN A 92 -7.32 -13.23 10.84
CA GLN A 92 -7.80 -11.89 10.49
C GLN A 92 -6.67 -10.85 10.55
N LEU A 93 -6.84 -9.72 9.86
CA LEU A 93 -5.91 -8.59 9.95
C LEU A 93 -5.92 -8.00 11.37
N ILE A 94 -4.76 -7.91 12.00
CA ILE A 94 -4.58 -7.39 13.36
C ILE A 94 -3.57 -6.24 13.33
N VAL A 95 -3.88 -5.14 14.03
CA VAL A 95 -2.99 -3.98 14.17
C VAL A 95 -1.65 -4.42 14.78
N GLY A 96 -0.54 -3.94 14.21
CA GLY A 96 0.82 -4.29 14.63
C GLY A 96 1.28 -5.70 14.26
N LYS A 97 0.44 -6.53 13.61
CA LYS A 97 0.87 -7.83 13.07
C LYS A 97 1.25 -7.70 11.59
N PRO A 98 2.33 -8.38 11.15
CA PRO A 98 2.76 -8.35 9.76
C PRO A 98 1.78 -9.06 8.83
N PHE A 99 1.65 -8.54 7.60
CA PHE A 99 0.89 -9.12 6.50
C PHE A 99 1.52 -8.73 5.15
N PHE A 100 1.06 -9.37 4.08
CA PHE A 100 1.41 -9.03 2.71
C PHE A 100 0.19 -8.45 1.98
N VAL A 101 0.45 -7.60 0.98
CA VAL A 101 -0.56 -7.11 0.04
C VAL A 101 -0.23 -7.69 -1.33
N LEU A 102 -1.12 -8.54 -1.85
CA LEU A 102 -0.95 -9.27 -3.10
C LEU A 102 -1.86 -8.70 -4.18
N TYR A 103 -1.30 -8.25 -5.29
CA TYR A 103 -2.06 -7.91 -6.48
C TYR A 103 -2.33 -9.16 -7.31
N GLN A 104 -3.58 -9.60 -7.31
CA GLN A 104 -4.00 -10.87 -7.92
C GLN A 104 -3.74 -10.96 -9.43
N PRO A 105 -4.04 -9.93 -10.27
CA PRO A 105 -3.90 -10.05 -11.72
C PRO A 105 -2.48 -10.39 -12.19
N MET A 106 -1.47 -9.94 -11.45
CA MET A 106 -0.07 -10.20 -11.78
C MET A 106 0.60 -11.22 -10.85
N ASN A 107 -0.09 -11.68 -9.79
CA ASN A 107 0.46 -12.47 -8.70
C ASN A 107 1.76 -11.87 -8.12
N LYS A 108 1.72 -10.57 -7.78
CA LYS A 108 2.88 -9.81 -7.25
C LYS A 108 2.57 -9.09 -5.95
N TYR A 109 3.57 -8.94 -5.11
CA TYR A 109 3.46 -8.33 -3.80
C TYR A 109 3.81 -6.84 -3.83
N LEU A 110 3.03 -6.04 -3.10
CA LEU A 110 3.37 -4.66 -2.80
C LEU A 110 4.60 -4.61 -1.91
N CYS A 111 5.57 -3.79 -2.30
CA CYS A 111 6.88 -3.75 -1.69
C CYS A 111 7.40 -2.32 -1.68
N GLN A 112 8.08 -1.93 -0.59
CA GLN A 112 8.96 -0.76 -0.65
C GLN A 112 10.14 -1.09 -1.56
N GLY A 113 10.30 -0.33 -2.64
CA GLY A 113 11.41 -0.51 -3.56
C GLY A 113 12.75 -0.04 -2.97
N PRO A 114 13.87 -0.50 -3.52
CA PRO A 114 15.20 -0.14 -3.01
C PRO A 114 15.66 1.27 -3.43
N SER A 115 14.97 1.91 -4.38
CA SER A 115 15.34 3.23 -4.90
C SER A 115 14.48 4.34 -4.32
N LEU A 116 15.04 5.55 -4.31
CA LEU A 116 14.29 6.76 -3.99
C LEU A 116 13.30 7.10 -5.10
N SER A 117 12.20 7.73 -4.70
CA SER A 117 11.18 8.30 -5.58
C SER A 117 11.78 9.34 -6.53
N GLU A 118 11.18 9.47 -7.72
CA GLU A 118 11.62 10.46 -8.70
C GLU A 118 11.22 11.88 -8.31
N MET A 119 10.03 12.04 -7.73
CA MET A 119 9.51 13.36 -7.37
C MET A 119 9.92 13.77 -5.97
N GLN A 120 10.32 12.82 -5.11
CA GLN A 120 10.62 13.07 -3.70
C GLN A 120 11.92 12.36 -3.28
N SER A 121 13.02 13.12 -3.20
CA SER A 121 14.37 12.60 -2.92
C SER A 121 14.57 12.00 -1.53
N THR A 122 13.61 12.15 -0.61
CA THR A 122 13.67 11.59 0.75
C THR A 122 12.68 10.44 0.95
N GLN A 123 12.03 9.99 -0.11
CA GLN A 123 11.00 8.95 -0.05
C GLN A 123 11.42 7.77 -0.92
N TYR A 124 11.08 6.57 -0.50
CA TYR A 124 11.32 5.36 -1.30
C TYR A 124 10.18 5.12 -2.26
N GLU A 125 10.48 4.59 -3.45
CA GLU A 125 9.45 4.15 -4.39
C GLU A 125 8.63 2.99 -3.79
N VAL A 126 7.37 2.84 -4.23
CA VAL A 126 6.57 1.64 -3.97
C VAL A 126 6.37 0.88 -5.27
N ILE A 127 6.61 -0.43 -5.25
CA ILE A 127 6.61 -1.29 -6.44
C ILE A 127 5.81 -2.57 -6.19
N LEU A 128 5.40 -3.22 -7.29
CA LEU A 128 5.02 -4.64 -7.27
C LEU A 128 6.14 -5.55 -7.71
N THR A 129 6.45 -6.56 -6.91
CA THR A 129 7.51 -7.54 -7.22
C THR A 129 7.02 -8.99 -7.04
N SER A 130 7.59 -9.91 -7.82
CA SER A 130 7.38 -11.35 -7.64
C SER A 130 8.30 -11.95 -6.57
N LYS A 131 9.38 -11.25 -6.21
CA LYS A 131 10.33 -11.73 -5.20
C LYS A 131 9.84 -11.38 -3.81
N LEU A 132 9.49 -12.39 -3.02
CA LEU A 132 9.10 -12.18 -1.63
C LEU A 132 10.34 -11.81 -0.80
N THR A 133 10.31 -10.64 -0.17
CA THR A 133 11.37 -10.14 0.71
C THR A 133 10.76 -9.52 1.96
N THR A 134 11.59 -9.16 2.95
CA THR A 134 11.13 -8.43 4.13
C THR A 134 10.53 -7.07 3.78
N SER A 135 10.92 -6.46 2.66
CA SER A 135 10.33 -5.21 2.16
C SER A 135 8.90 -5.36 1.63
N CYS A 136 8.39 -6.60 1.51
CA CYS A 136 6.99 -6.89 1.19
C CYS A 136 6.10 -7.01 2.44
N LEU A 137 6.68 -7.00 3.64
CA LEU A 137 5.94 -7.07 4.89
C LEU A 137 5.42 -5.70 5.28
N TRP A 138 4.13 -5.63 5.56
CA TRP A 138 3.45 -4.43 6.01
C TRP A 138 2.85 -4.66 7.39
N ILE A 139 2.72 -3.58 8.17
CA ILE A 139 1.98 -3.57 9.42
C ILE A 139 0.96 -2.43 9.37
N VAL A 140 -0.21 -2.64 9.98
CA VAL A 140 -1.10 -1.52 10.30
C VAL A 140 -0.57 -0.90 11.58
N GLU A 141 -0.01 0.29 11.50
CA GLU A 141 0.61 0.96 12.65
C GLU A 141 -0.42 1.62 13.57
N LYS A 142 -1.41 2.30 12.97
CA LYS A 142 -2.45 3.05 13.68
C LYS A 142 -3.79 2.91 12.95
N VAL A 143 -4.88 2.99 13.71
CA VAL A 143 -6.25 2.95 13.20
C VAL A 143 -7.04 4.07 13.88
N PHE A 144 -7.77 4.87 13.10
CA PHE A 144 -8.77 5.78 13.65
C PHE A 144 -10.08 5.03 13.91
N LYS A 145 -10.69 5.28 15.07
CA LYS A 145 -11.99 4.76 15.46
C LYS A 145 -13.04 5.84 15.37
#